data_AF-A0A822HB58-F1
#
_entry.id   AF-A0A822HB58-F1
#
_cell.length_a   1.000
_cell.length_b   1.000
_cell.length_c   1.000
_cell.angle_alpha   90.00
_cell.angle_beta   90.00
_cell.angle_gamma   90.00
#
_symmetry.space_group_name_H-M   'P 1'
#
loop_
_entity.id
_entity.type
_entity.pdbx_description
1 polymer ?
#
loop_
_entity_poly.entity_id
_entity_poly.type
_entity_poly.pdbx_seq_one_letter_code
_entity_poly.pdbx_strand_id
1 'polypeptide(L)' 'RTHFAVSTNPGDQLHAFIALSAWLFQKGGLRFDKPSEDDDQSVLLQNIIAQFKKL' A
#
# COMPACT_ATOMS: atom_id res chain seq x y z
N ARG A 1 15.19 -12.32 23.06
CA ARG A 1 14.63 -11.15 22.35
C ARG A 1 14.53 -11.53 20.88
N THR A 2 13.31 -11.73 20.39
CA THR A 2 13.04 -11.96 18.96
C THR A 2 11.98 -10.92 18.57
N HIS A 3 12.43 -9.74 18.16
CA HIS A 3 11.55 -8.62 17.76
C HIS A 3 10.97 -8.79 16.33
N PHE A 4 10.98 -10.01 15.78
CA PHE A 4 10.69 -10.29 14.38
C PHE A 4 9.73 -11.46 14.15
N ALA A 5 8.92 -11.84 15.15
CA ALA A 5 8.02 -12.99 15.03
C ALA A 5 6.59 -12.69 15.50
N VAL A 6 6.09 -11.47 15.25
CA VAL A 6 4.66 -11.41 14.95
C VAL A 6 4.58 -11.85 13.50
N SER A 7 3.96 -13.01 13.26
CA SER A 7 3.53 -13.39 11.92
C SER A 7 2.51 -12.35 11.48
N THR A 8 2.97 -11.19 11.02
CA THR A 8 2.11 -10.19 10.40
C THR A 8 1.52 -10.92 9.21
N ASN A 9 0.21 -11.14 9.24
CA ASN A 9 -0.49 -11.84 8.17
C ASN A 9 -0.03 -11.22 6.83
N PRO A 10 0.31 -12.02 5.81
CA PRO A 10 0.69 -11.49 4.50
C PRO A 10 -0.27 -10.40 3.99
N GLY A 11 -1.57 -10.52 4.30
CA GLY A 11 -2.58 -9.50 4.01
C GLY A 11 -2.34 -8.17 4.72
N ASP A 12 -1.97 -8.20 6.01
CA ASP A 12 -1.68 -6.99 6.80
C ASP A 12 -0.41 -6.29 6.31
N GLN A 13 0.62 -7.07 5.94
CA GLN A 13 1.85 -6.52 5.36
C GLN A 13 1.57 -5.84 4.02
N LEU A 14 0.75 -6.47 3.18
CA LEU A 14 0.34 -5.91 1.89
C LEU A 14 -0.51 -4.64 2.08
N HIS A 15 -1.45 -4.65 3.03
CA HIS A 15 -2.25 -3.47 3.34
C HIS A 15 -1.37 -2.30 3.82
N ALA A 16 -0.41 -2.56 4.72
CA ALA A 16 0.53 -1.55 5.19
C ALA A 16 1.38 -0.99 4.04
N PHE A 17 1.85 -1.84 3.12
CA PHE A 17 2.58 -1.40 1.93
C PHE A 17 1.72 -0.50 1.02
N ILE A 18 0.47 -0.89 0.77
CA ILE A 18 -0.47 -0.12 -0.06
C ILE A 18 -0.75 1.24 0.59
N ALA A 19 -1.03 1.28 1.89
CA ALA A 19 -1.29 2.50 2.65
C ALA A 19 -0.09 3.45 2.65
N LEU A 20 1.12 2.92 2.82
CA LEU A 20 2.35 3.72 2.78
C LEU A 20 2.61 4.30 1.39
N SER A 21 2.44 3.49 0.34
CA SER A 21 2.61 3.93 -1.05
C SER A 21 1.63 5.05 -1.41
N ALA A 22 0.35 4.88 -1.03
CA ALA A 22 -0.69 5.90 -1.19
C ALA A 22 -0.29 7.23 -0.54
N TRP A 23 0.19 7.17 0.70
CA TRP A 23 0.63 8.36 1.44
C TRP A 23 1.82 9.05 0.78
N LEU A 24 2.81 8.28 0.28
CA LEU A 24 3.97 8.83 -0.42
C LEU A 24 3.56 9.54 -1.72
N PHE A 25 2.66 8.95 -2.51
CA PHE A 25 2.14 9.60 -3.71
C PHE A 25 1.45 10.93 -3.41
N GLN A 26 0.60 10.96 -2.38
CA GLN A 26 -0.04 12.20 -1.92
C GLN A 26 0.98 13.26 -1.49
N LYS A 27 2.03 12.86 -0.78
CA LYS A 27 3.14 13.77 -0.42
C LYS A 27 3.92 14.29 -1.62
N GLY A 28 4.01 13.50 -2.70
CA GLY A 28 4.57 13.91 -3.99
C GLY A 28 3.63 14.76 -4.86
N GLY A 29 2.43 15.09 -4.40
CA GLY A 29 1.45 15.88 -5.15
C GLY A 29 0.63 15.06 -6.15
N LEU A 30 0.77 13.73 -6.18
CA LEU A 30 -0.05 12.84 -6.98
C LEU A 30 -1.36 12.52 -6.25
N ARG A 31 -2.48 12.56 -6.99
CA ARG A 31 -3.77 12.12 -6.46
C ARG A 31 -3.80 10.60 -6.38
N PHE A 32 -3.86 10.08 -5.16
CA PHE A 32 -4.07 8.67 -4.87
C PHE A 32 -5.12 8.59 -3.76
N ASP A 33 -6.25 7.91 -4.02
CA ASP A 33 -7.31 7.77 -3.03
C ASP A 33 -6.85 6.92 -1.84
N LYS A 34 -7.27 7.29 -0.64
CA LYS A 34 -6.89 6.53 0.57
C LYS A 34 -7.50 5.12 0.45
N PRO A 35 -6.69 4.06 0.51
CA PRO A 35 -7.19 2.69 0.47
C PRO A 35 -8.07 2.40 1.70
N SER A 36 -9.23 1.82 1.47
CA SER A 36 -10.17 1.30 2.47
C SER A 36 -9.80 -0.14 2.87
N GLU A 37 -10.37 -0.63 3.98
CA GLU A 37 -10.17 -2.02 4.42
C GLU A 37 -10.95 -3.04 3.57
N ASP A 38 -12.05 -2.61 2.95
CA ASP A 38 -12.89 -3.43 2.05
C ASP A 38 -12.38 -3.48 0.61
N ASP A 39 -11.35 -2.70 0.28
CA ASP A 39 -10.83 -2.62 -1.09
C ASP A 39 -10.04 -3.88 -1.46
N ASP A 40 -10.16 -4.31 -2.73
CA ASP A 40 -9.35 -5.40 -3.26
C ASP A 40 -7.86 -4.98 -3.32
N GLN A 41 -7.04 -5.67 -2.53
CA GLN A 41 -5.62 -5.39 -2.39
C GLN A 41 -4.85 -5.58 -3.72
N SER A 42 -5.29 -6.49 -4.58
CA SER A 42 -4.64 -6.76 -5.88
C SER A 42 -4.92 -5.62 -6.86
N VAL A 43 -6.13 -5.05 -6.85
CA VAL A 43 -6.49 -3.87 -7.65
C VAL A 43 -5.69 -2.65 -7.19
N LEU A 44 -5.62 -2.41 -5.87
CA LEU A 44 -4.83 -1.30 -5.31
C LEU A 44 -3.34 -1.41 -5.67
N LEU A 45 -2.78 -2.62 -5.63
CA LEU A 45 -1.40 -2.87 -6.02
C LEU A 45 -1.16 -2.55 -7.52
N GLN A 46 -2.07 -2.96 -8.39
CA GLN A 46 -2.00 -2.62 -9.82
C GLN A 46 -2.05 -1.11 -10.05
N ASN A 47 -2.90 -0.39 -9.31
CA ASN A 47 -2.99 1.07 -9.36
C ASN A 47 -1.67 1.73 -8.92
N ILE A 48 -1.06 1.26 -7.83
CA ILE A 48 0.26 1.72 -7.37
C ILE A 48 1.31 1.53 -8.47
N ILE A 49 1.39 0.33 -9.06
CA ILE A 49 2.34 0.03 -10.13
C ILE A 49 2.09 0.93 -11.36
N ALA A 50 0.82 1.15 -11.72
CA ALA A 50 0.46 2.03 -12.82
C ALA A 50 0.86 3.50 -12.57
N GLN A 51 0.73 4.00 -11.34
CA GLN A 51 1.19 5.33 -10.96
C GLN A 51 2.72 5.42 -10.97
N PHE A 52 3.41 4.41 -10.45
CA PHE A 52 4.88 4.35 -10.49
C PHE A 52 5.44 4.36 -11.90
N LYS A 53 4.76 3.74 -12.86
CA LYS A 53 5.18 3.75 -14.28
C LYS A 53 5.00 5.11 -14.98
N LYS A 54 4.24 6.03 -14.38
CA LYS A 54 3.99 7.38 -14.93
C LYS A 54 4.94 8.44 -14.35
N LEU A 55 5.65 8.12 -13.27
CA LEU A 55 6.77 8.89 -12.75
C LEU A 55 7.97 8.77 -13.68
#